data_AF-A0A4R1XIX5-F1
#
_entry.id   AF-A0A4R1XIX5-F1
#
_cell.length_a   1.000
_cell.length_b   1.000
_cell.length_c   1.000
_cell.angle_alpha   90.00
_cell.angle_beta   90.00
_cell.angle_gamma   90.00
#
_symmetry.space_group_name_H-M   'P 1'
#
loop_
_entity.id
_entity.type
_entity.pdbx_description
1 polymer ?
#
loop_
_entity_poly.entity_id
_entity_poly.type
_entity_poly.pdbx_seq_one_letter_code
_entity_poly.pdbx_strand_id
1 'polypeptide(L)'
;MQFNIKTLTLIIAAISLAGCNSISSKHIKCDDERTTALITQDLQESLNKSLEIKLKQLIKNGAIQDLDPAKLKLSAKSVQFNLVDSRTEYVDPDSPKTKCTIDLTTTIPSDVVKKADDARAKVNYETVAELAVKSNLDLDSNKIKLALEYTVQPTDKGDKVIVKLNNKLAMQNLTADILTSAFLKPQIEKNNIKSMQSEYGYNANEVFENAAVVDAPEYYEGE
;
A
#
# COMPACT_ATOMS: atom_id res chain seq x y z
N MET A 1 21.03 -80.04 2.01
CA MET A 1 22.01 -78.94 1.94
C MET A 1 22.50 -78.84 0.51
N GLN A 2 22.01 -77.87 -0.29
CA GLN A 2 22.68 -77.22 -1.42
C GLN A 2 21.88 -75.97 -1.80
N PHE A 3 22.49 -74.79 -1.62
CA PHE A 3 22.00 -73.51 -2.09
C PHE A 3 22.39 -73.33 -3.57
N ASN A 4 21.49 -72.82 -4.39
CA ASN A 4 21.83 -72.28 -5.71
C ASN A 4 21.29 -70.86 -5.87
N ILE A 5 22.22 -69.91 -5.79
CA ILE A 5 22.08 -68.51 -6.16
C ILE A 5 22.20 -68.44 -7.68
N LYS A 6 21.11 -68.13 -8.39
CA LYS A 6 21.17 -67.50 -9.72
C LYS A 6 19.97 -66.55 -9.90
N THR A 7 20.30 -65.27 -9.76
CA THR A 7 19.89 -64.17 -10.65
C THR A 7 18.41 -63.84 -10.85
N LEU A 8 18.11 -62.60 -10.44
CA LEU A 8 17.38 -61.56 -11.19
C LEU A 8 15.99 -61.19 -10.65
N THR A 9 16.04 -60.34 -9.63
CA THR A 9 15.06 -59.32 -9.25
C THR A 9 14.49 -58.59 -10.48
N LEU A 10 13.19 -58.75 -10.74
CA LEU A 10 12.43 -57.89 -11.65
C LEU A 10 11.61 -56.90 -10.81
N ILE A 11 12.25 -55.79 -10.41
CA ILE A 11 11.56 -54.63 -9.85
C ILE A 11 10.96 -53.89 -11.04
N ILE A 12 9.67 -54.07 -11.29
CA ILE A 12 8.91 -53.19 -12.18
C ILE A 12 8.76 -51.87 -11.43
N ALA A 13 9.64 -50.92 -11.77
CA ALA A 13 9.52 -49.54 -11.38
C ALA A 13 8.21 -49.00 -11.95
N ALA A 14 7.24 -48.77 -11.08
CA ALA A 14 6.17 -47.82 -11.35
C ALA A 14 6.84 -46.47 -11.58
N ILE A 15 6.97 -46.08 -12.85
CA ILE A 15 7.32 -44.71 -13.22
C ILE A 15 6.09 -43.89 -12.81
N SER A 16 6.10 -43.40 -11.57
CA SER A 16 5.25 -42.31 -11.18
C SER A 16 5.56 -41.15 -12.13
N LEU A 17 4.58 -40.81 -12.97
CA LEU A 17 4.52 -39.54 -13.67
C LEU A 17 4.37 -38.43 -12.61
N ALA A 18 5.45 -38.14 -11.88
CA ALA A 18 5.62 -36.90 -11.14
C ALA A 18 6.42 -35.96 -12.05
N GLY A 19 5.80 -35.56 -13.16
CA GLY A 19 6.42 -34.73 -14.19
C GLY A 19 5.46 -33.69 -14.76
N CYS A 20 4.53 -33.19 -13.94
CA CYS A 20 3.63 -32.11 -14.33
C CYS A 20 3.61 -31.07 -13.21
N ASN A 21 4.17 -29.87 -13.49
CA ASN A 21 4.01 -28.57 -12.82
C ASN A 21 5.27 -27.76 -12.47
N SER A 22 6.40 -27.97 -13.13
CA SER A 22 7.51 -26.98 -13.04
C SER A 22 8.05 -26.59 -14.41
N ILE A 23 7.15 -26.15 -15.30
CA ILE A 23 7.54 -25.07 -16.22
C ILE A 23 7.42 -23.81 -15.39
N SER A 24 8.55 -23.28 -14.94
CA SER A 24 8.62 -21.95 -14.32
C SER A 24 7.88 -20.97 -15.23
N SER A 25 6.68 -20.57 -14.84
CA SER A 25 5.98 -19.50 -15.54
C SER A 25 6.86 -18.26 -15.42
N LYS A 26 7.18 -17.61 -16.54
CA LYS A 26 7.84 -16.28 -16.56
C LYS A 26 7.05 -15.22 -15.79
N HIS A 27 5.81 -15.55 -15.41
CA HIS A 27 4.84 -14.70 -14.77
C HIS A 27 4.54 -15.19 -13.35
N ILE A 28 4.30 -14.23 -12.47
CA ILE A 28 3.87 -14.45 -11.10
C ILE A 28 2.35 -14.35 -11.05
N LYS A 29 1.71 -15.24 -10.28
CA LYS A 29 0.27 -15.17 -10.06
C LYS A 29 -0.09 -13.92 -9.25
N CYS A 30 -1.21 -13.30 -9.59
CA CYS A 30 -1.67 -12.08 -8.93
C CYS A 30 -1.95 -12.29 -7.42
N ASP A 31 -2.34 -13.50 -7.03
CA ASP A 31 -2.65 -13.91 -5.65
C ASP A 31 -1.47 -14.59 -4.92
N ASP A 32 -0.24 -14.51 -5.45
CA ASP A 32 0.96 -15.02 -4.76
C ASP A 32 1.12 -14.31 -3.40
N GLU A 33 1.35 -15.08 -2.33
CA GLU A 33 1.42 -14.58 -0.96
C GLU A 33 2.47 -13.48 -0.79
N ARG A 34 3.62 -13.60 -1.49
CA ARG A 34 4.70 -12.60 -1.46
C ARG A 34 4.22 -11.30 -2.11
N THR A 35 3.41 -11.39 -3.16
CA THR A 35 2.79 -10.23 -3.81
C THR A 35 1.87 -9.50 -2.84
N THR A 36 0.93 -10.20 -2.18
CA THR A 36 0.00 -9.59 -1.23
C THR A 36 0.69 -8.98 -0.01
N ALA A 37 1.78 -9.60 0.46
CA ALA A 37 2.61 -9.06 1.54
C ALA A 37 3.30 -7.76 1.11
N LEU A 38 3.86 -7.71 -0.10
CA LEU A 38 4.50 -6.51 -0.66
C LEU A 38 3.49 -5.38 -0.91
N ILE A 39 2.27 -5.69 -1.38
CA ILE A 39 1.19 -4.71 -1.51
C ILE A 39 0.90 -4.07 -0.14
N THR A 40 0.70 -4.90 0.89
CA THR A 40 0.39 -4.42 2.25
C THR A 40 1.53 -3.58 2.82
N GLN A 41 2.78 -4.01 2.63
CA GLN A 41 3.96 -3.27 3.05
C GLN A 41 4.04 -1.91 2.36
N ASP A 42 3.89 -1.87 1.04
CA ASP A 42 3.93 -0.62 0.26
C ASP A 42 2.82 0.36 0.68
N LEU A 43 1.60 -0.15 0.90
CA LEU A 43 0.49 0.67 1.40
C LEU A 43 0.81 1.31 2.76
N GLN A 44 1.35 0.52 3.69
CA GLN A 44 1.72 0.99 5.02
C GLN A 44 2.90 1.99 4.99
N GLU A 45 3.93 1.71 4.20
CA GLU A 45 5.12 2.55 4.05
C GLU A 45 4.77 3.89 3.39
N SER A 46 3.99 3.84 2.31
CA SER A 46 3.51 5.03 1.61
C SER A 46 2.63 5.90 2.51
N LEU A 47 1.76 5.31 3.33
CA LEU A 47 0.97 6.05 4.32
C LEU A 47 1.88 6.74 5.35
N ASN A 48 2.86 6.02 5.90
CA ASN A 48 3.82 6.59 6.85
C ASN A 48 4.63 7.74 6.25
N LYS A 49 5.08 7.60 5.00
CA LYS A 49 5.80 8.64 4.26
C LYS A 49 4.92 9.87 4.02
N SER A 50 3.66 9.66 3.62
CA SER A 50 2.68 10.74 3.41
C SER A 50 2.43 11.54 4.69
N LEU A 51 2.28 10.85 5.83
CA LEU A 51 2.12 11.49 7.14
C LEU A 51 3.37 12.26 7.57
N GLU A 52 4.56 11.71 7.33
CA GLU A 52 5.81 12.40 7.63
C GLU A 52 5.97 13.69 6.81
N ILE A 53 5.64 13.65 5.52
CA ILE A 53 5.68 14.83 4.64
C ILE A 53 4.68 15.89 5.14
N LYS A 54 3.43 15.51 5.38
CA LYS A 54 2.39 16.42 5.91
C LYS A 54 2.81 17.05 7.23
N LEU A 55 3.41 16.26 8.12
CA LEU A 55 3.87 16.76 9.40
C LEU A 55 5.00 17.79 9.25
N LYS A 56 6.00 17.49 8.41
CA LYS A 56 7.11 18.42 8.11
C LYS A 56 6.58 19.73 7.53
N GLN A 57 5.58 19.68 6.67
CA GLN A 57 4.94 20.88 6.10
C GLN A 57 4.25 21.71 7.20
N LEU A 58 3.44 21.08 8.04
CA LEU A 58 2.74 21.76 9.14
C LEU A 58 3.72 22.44 10.12
N ILE A 59 4.85 21.80 10.44
CA ILE A 59 5.90 22.40 11.29
C ILE A 59 6.56 23.58 10.56
N LYS A 60 6.98 23.38 9.31
CA LYS A 60 7.63 24.41 8.50
C LYS A 60 6.78 25.68 8.38
N ASN A 61 5.47 25.51 8.29
CA ASN A 61 4.53 26.62 8.11
C ASN A 61 4.04 27.21 9.43
N GLY A 62 4.59 26.76 10.57
CA GLY A 62 4.29 27.30 11.89
C GLY A 62 2.88 26.98 12.39
N ALA A 63 2.16 26.07 11.71
CA ALA A 63 0.82 25.63 12.11
C ALA A 63 0.86 24.83 13.43
N ILE A 64 2.01 24.25 13.75
CA ILE A 64 2.29 23.50 14.98
C ILE A 64 3.73 23.77 15.44
N GLN A 65 3.96 23.95 16.74
CA GLN A 65 5.29 24.25 17.30
C GLN A 65 6.09 23.01 17.67
N ASP A 66 5.42 21.98 18.19
CA ASP A 66 6.05 20.72 18.57
C ASP A 66 5.05 19.59 18.43
N LEU A 67 5.46 18.54 17.73
CA LEU A 67 4.60 17.41 17.45
C LEU A 67 5.45 16.18 17.16
N ASP A 68 5.29 15.18 18.01
CA ASP A 68 6.03 13.92 17.96
C ASP A 68 5.63 13.10 16.71
N PRO A 69 6.52 12.98 15.70
CA PRO A 69 6.25 12.18 14.50
C PRO A 69 5.96 10.71 14.81
N ALA A 70 6.46 10.19 15.93
CA ALA A 70 6.23 8.82 16.35
C ALA A 70 4.75 8.58 16.67
N LYS A 71 4.03 9.55 17.25
CA LYS A 71 2.61 9.40 17.57
C LYS A 71 1.73 9.37 16.32
N LEU A 72 2.06 10.16 15.30
CA LEU A 72 1.35 10.11 14.03
C LEU A 72 1.63 8.79 13.29
N LYS A 73 2.88 8.31 13.28
CA LYS A 73 3.23 6.97 12.76
C LYS A 73 2.52 5.84 13.53
N LEU A 74 2.32 5.98 14.84
CA LEU A 74 1.53 5.02 15.63
C LEU A 74 0.05 5.02 15.20
N SER A 75 -0.53 6.17 14.88
CA SER A 75 -1.91 6.24 14.37
C SER A 75 -2.08 5.51 13.04
N ALA A 76 -1.07 5.55 12.15
CA ALA A 76 -1.10 4.79 10.91
C ALA A 76 -1.11 3.27 11.09
N LYS A 77 -0.58 2.74 12.20
CA LYS A 77 -0.64 1.30 12.50
C LYS A 77 -2.05 0.81 12.86
N SER A 78 -2.97 1.72 13.17
CA SER A 78 -4.36 1.38 13.47
C SER A 78 -5.22 1.24 12.21
N VAL A 79 -4.70 1.64 11.05
CA VAL A 79 -5.33 1.44 9.75
C VAL A 79 -5.12 -0.02 9.31
N GLN A 80 -6.19 -0.66 8.87
CA GLN A 80 -6.16 -2.04 8.39
C GLN A 80 -6.38 -2.08 6.88
N PHE A 81 -5.49 -2.75 6.16
CA PHE A 81 -5.64 -3.01 4.74
C PHE A 81 -6.07 -4.47 4.57
N ASN A 82 -7.27 -4.69 4.03
CA ASN A 82 -7.78 -6.02 3.71
C ASN A 82 -7.82 -6.18 2.19
N LEU A 83 -7.18 -7.25 1.70
CA LEU A 83 -7.02 -7.56 0.29
C LEU A 83 -7.80 -8.83 -0.04
N VAL A 84 -8.75 -8.76 -0.95
CA VAL A 84 -9.58 -9.91 -1.36
C VAL A 84 -9.75 -9.97 -2.87
N ASP A 85 -10.08 -11.17 -3.37
CA ASP A 85 -10.53 -11.39 -4.76
C ASP A 85 -9.57 -10.82 -5.84
N SER A 86 -8.29 -11.20 -5.75
CA SER A 86 -7.27 -10.87 -6.75
C SER A 86 -7.57 -11.48 -8.12
N ARG A 87 -7.36 -10.70 -9.19
CA ARG A 87 -7.68 -11.05 -10.58
C ARG A 87 -6.53 -10.66 -11.50
N THR A 88 -6.26 -11.52 -12.49
CA THR A 88 -5.34 -11.20 -13.58
C THR A 88 -6.10 -10.44 -14.67
N GLU A 89 -5.67 -9.22 -14.94
CA GLU A 89 -6.23 -8.39 -16.02
C GLU A 89 -5.50 -8.66 -17.34
N TYR A 90 -4.18 -8.75 -17.29
CA TYR A 90 -3.35 -8.90 -18.48
C TYR A 90 -2.01 -9.54 -18.17
N VAL A 91 -1.61 -10.50 -19.00
CA VAL A 91 -0.28 -11.11 -19.01
C VAL A 91 0.46 -10.58 -20.23
N ASP A 92 1.59 -9.91 -20.02
CA ASP A 92 2.39 -9.36 -21.11
C ASP A 92 3.13 -10.49 -21.85
N PRO A 93 2.93 -10.69 -23.16
CA PRO A 93 3.63 -11.75 -23.90
C PRO A 93 5.14 -11.46 -24.07
N ASP A 94 5.53 -10.18 -24.03
CA ASP A 94 6.88 -9.72 -24.38
C ASP A 94 7.74 -9.42 -23.15
N SER A 95 7.15 -9.45 -21.95
CA SER A 95 7.86 -9.19 -20.69
C SER A 95 7.32 -10.05 -19.55
N PRO A 96 8.06 -10.22 -18.42
CA PRO A 96 7.57 -11.04 -17.31
C PRO A 96 6.48 -10.34 -16.47
N LYS A 97 5.96 -9.19 -16.94
CA LYS A 97 4.96 -8.38 -16.25
C LYS A 97 3.57 -9.00 -16.33
N THR A 98 2.86 -8.91 -15.22
CA THR A 98 1.44 -9.26 -15.12
C THR A 98 0.71 -8.09 -14.48
N LYS A 99 -0.34 -7.61 -15.13
CA LYS A 99 -1.25 -6.59 -14.58
C LYS A 99 -2.39 -7.29 -13.86
N CYS A 100 -2.70 -6.80 -12.68
CA CYS A 100 -3.62 -7.40 -11.75
C CYS A 100 -4.52 -6.33 -11.13
N THR A 101 -5.70 -6.76 -10.68
CA THR A 101 -6.59 -5.99 -9.83
C THR A 101 -6.85 -6.78 -8.55
N ILE A 102 -6.97 -6.12 -7.41
CA ILE A 102 -7.38 -6.73 -6.15
C ILE A 102 -8.35 -5.80 -5.42
N ASP A 103 -9.37 -6.35 -4.78
CA ASP A 103 -10.31 -5.56 -4.01
C ASP A 103 -9.67 -5.19 -2.67
N LEU A 104 -9.36 -3.91 -2.51
CA LEU A 104 -8.79 -3.34 -1.30
C LEU A 104 -9.90 -2.69 -0.46
N THR A 105 -9.96 -3.07 0.81
CA THR A 105 -10.70 -2.33 1.84
C THR A 105 -9.72 -1.75 2.85
N THR A 106 -9.63 -0.41 2.90
CA THR A 106 -8.89 0.32 3.93
C THR A 106 -9.84 0.68 5.06
N THR A 107 -9.66 0.07 6.23
CA THR A 107 -10.48 0.35 7.42
C THR A 107 -9.73 1.27 8.37
N ILE A 108 -10.34 2.42 8.65
CA ILE A 108 -9.84 3.40 9.62
C ILE A 108 -10.69 3.25 10.90
N PRO A 109 -10.12 3.29 12.12
CA PRO A 109 -10.93 3.23 13.32
C PRO A 109 -12.00 4.34 13.35
N SER A 110 -13.24 3.99 13.71
CA SER A 110 -14.37 4.94 13.67
C SER A 110 -14.19 6.12 14.62
N ASP A 111 -13.51 5.94 15.75
CA ASP A 111 -13.19 7.01 16.68
C ASP A 111 -12.18 8.01 16.08
N VAL A 112 -11.27 7.54 15.22
CA VAL A 112 -10.33 8.38 14.48
C VAL A 112 -11.07 9.20 13.43
N VAL A 113 -11.97 8.58 12.65
CA VAL A 113 -12.82 9.31 11.67
C VAL A 113 -13.63 10.39 12.39
N LYS A 114 -14.28 10.05 13.50
CA LYS A 114 -15.05 11.03 14.30
C LYS A 114 -14.18 12.16 14.84
N LYS A 115 -12.98 11.86 15.36
CA LYS A 115 -12.03 12.89 15.81
C LYS A 115 -11.60 13.81 14.67
N ALA A 116 -11.44 13.27 13.46
CA ALA A 116 -11.12 14.06 12.27
C ALA A 116 -12.26 15.02 11.92
N ASP A 117 -13.51 14.56 11.88
CA ASP A 117 -14.67 15.42 11.63
C ASP A 117 -14.81 16.51 12.69
N ASP A 118 -14.68 16.16 13.98
CA ASP A 118 -14.73 17.14 15.08
C ASP A 118 -13.63 18.22 14.92
N ALA A 119 -12.43 17.84 14.48
CA ALA A 119 -11.33 18.76 14.26
C ALA A 119 -11.60 19.68 13.06
N ARG A 120 -12.08 19.12 11.94
CA ARG A 120 -12.37 19.83 10.69
C ARG A 120 -13.51 20.82 10.89
N ALA A 121 -14.57 20.44 11.61
CA ALA A 121 -15.68 21.33 11.96
C ALA A 121 -15.22 22.58 12.72
N LYS A 122 -14.24 22.45 13.64
CA LYS A 122 -13.70 23.60 14.41
C LYS A 122 -12.97 24.63 13.57
N VAL A 123 -12.52 24.25 12.38
CA VAL A 123 -11.84 25.14 11.43
C VAL A 123 -12.69 25.43 10.19
N ASN A 124 -13.99 25.09 10.22
CA ASN A 124 -14.94 25.24 9.11
C ASN A 124 -14.54 24.51 7.82
N TYR A 125 -13.99 23.30 7.97
CA TYR A 125 -13.70 22.39 6.86
C TYR A 125 -14.84 21.40 6.67
N GLU A 126 -14.97 20.93 5.43
CA GLU A 126 -15.86 19.82 5.05
C GLU A 126 -15.56 18.55 5.85
N THR A 127 -16.57 17.71 6.01
CA THR A 127 -16.48 16.40 6.66
C THR A 127 -15.59 15.42 5.88
N VAL A 128 -15.20 14.33 6.52
CA VAL A 128 -14.46 13.23 5.90
C VAL A 128 -15.25 12.61 4.74
N ALA A 129 -16.58 12.48 4.88
CA ALA A 129 -17.44 11.96 3.82
C ALA A 129 -17.45 12.89 2.59
N GLU A 130 -17.57 14.19 2.79
CA GLU A 130 -17.50 15.18 1.70
C GLU A 130 -16.12 15.19 1.03
N LEU A 131 -15.04 15.08 1.81
CA LEU A 131 -13.67 14.97 1.28
C LEU A 131 -13.48 13.69 0.44
N ALA A 132 -14.07 12.57 0.86
CA ALA A 132 -14.03 11.32 0.11
C ALA A 132 -14.74 11.44 -1.24
N VAL A 133 -15.94 12.05 -1.26
CA VAL A 133 -16.68 12.34 -2.51
C VAL A 133 -15.85 13.22 -3.44
N LYS A 134 -15.23 14.30 -2.93
CA LYS A 134 -14.34 15.16 -3.71
C LYS A 134 -13.12 14.44 -4.26
N SER A 135 -12.67 13.40 -3.57
CA SER A 135 -11.53 12.56 -3.98
C SER A 135 -11.94 11.40 -4.90
N ASN A 136 -13.21 11.33 -5.30
CA ASN A 136 -13.79 10.24 -6.09
C ASN A 136 -13.55 8.86 -5.44
N LEU A 137 -13.73 8.78 -4.12
CA LEU A 137 -13.57 7.56 -3.33
C LEU A 137 -14.91 7.14 -2.73
N ASP A 138 -15.17 5.84 -2.73
CA ASP A 138 -16.29 5.24 -2.01
C ASP A 138 -15.90 5.07 -0.54
N LEU A 139 -16.51 5.88 0.33
CA LEU A 139 -16.39 5.78 1.77
C LEU A 139 -17.71 5.29 2.36
N ASP A 140 -17.68 4.07 2.89
CA ASP A 140 -18.78 3.43 3.58
C ASP A 140 -18.46 3.42 5.09
N SER A 141 -19.04 4.39 5.82
CA SER A 141 -18.74 4.66 7.23
C SER A 141 -17.26 5.00 7.46
N ASN A 142 -16.44 3.99 7.77
CA ASN A 142 -15.03 4.11 8.13
C ASN A 142 -14.15 3.23 7.24
N LYS A 143 -14.69 2.79 6.09
CA LYS A 143 -14.06 1.89 5.15
C LYS A 143 -14.00 2.54 3.78
N ILE A 144 -12.79 2.63 3.23
CA ILE A 144 -12.57 3.06 1.85
C ILE A 144 -12.44 1.81 0.99
N LYS A 145 -13.26 1.68 -0.05
CA LYS A 145 -13.19 0.57 -1.01
C LYS A 145 -12.53 1.02 -2.30
N LEU A 146 -11.59 0.24 -2.80
CA LEU A 146 -10.85 0.53 -4.02
C LEU A 146 -10.54 -0.78 -4.77
N ALA A 147 -10.83 -0.84 -6.06
CA ALA A 147 -10.22 -1.82 -6.94
C ALA A 147 -8.77 -1.40 -7.19
N LEU A 148 -7.84 -1.97 -6.43
CA LEU A 148 -6.43 -1.62 -6.48
C LEU A 148 -5.78 -2.29 -7.69
N GLU A 149 -5.30 -1.47 -8.62
CA GLU A 149 -4.56 -1.91 -9.79
C GLU A 149 -3.07 -2.00 -9.45
N TYR A 150 -2.43 -3.09 -9.86
CA TYR A 150 -1.00 -3.29 -9.65
C TYR A 150 -0.37 -4.12 -10.76
N THR A 151 0.95 -3.97 -10.90
CA THR A 151 1.78 -4.80 -11.77
C THR A 151 2.72 -5.63 -10.92
N VAL A 152 2.85 -6.92 -11.25
CA VAL A 152 3.78 -7.84 -10.61
C VAL A 152 4.74 -8.43 -11.65
N GLN A 153 6.01 -8.56 -11.28
CA GLN A 153 7.03 -9.25 -12.08
C GLN A 153 8.12 -9.86 -11.17
N PRO A 154 8.75 -10.97 -11.57
CA PRO A 154 9.95 -11.47 -10.92
C PRO A 154 11.15 -10.55 -11.19
N THR A 155 12.18 -10.64 -10.36
CA THR A 155 13.52 -10.16 -10.71
C THR A 155 14.15 -11.04 -11.80
N ASP A 156 15.18 -10.55 -12.47
CA ASP A 156 15.92 -11.33 -13.49
C ASP A 156 16.46 -12.66 -12.95
N LYS A 157 16.79 -12.69 -11.65
CA LYS A 157 17.24 -13.91 -10.95
C LYS A 157 16.08 -14.82 -10.51
N GLY A 158 14.83 -14.36 -10.58
CA GLY A 158 13.63 -15.08 -10.17
C GLY A 158 13.47 -15.28 -8.65
N ASP A 159 14.38 -14.73 -7.85
CA ASP A 159 14.44 -14.90 -6.40
C ASP A 159 13.53 -13.93 -5.64
N LYS A 160 13.18 -12.81 -6.25
CA LYS A 160 12.35 -11.75 -5.65
C LYS A 160 11.20 -11.36 -6.55
N VAL A 161 10.18 -10.76 -5.93
CA VAL A 161 8.99 -10.23 -6.59
C VAL A 161 9.03 -8.71 -6.51
N ILE A 162 8.70 -8.05 -7.61
CA ILE A 162 8.53 -6.60 -7.69
C ILE A 162 7.04 -6.33 -7.87
N VAL A 163 6.50 -5.44 -7.05
CA VAL A 163 5.11 -4.98 -7.11
C VAL A 163 5.09 -3.47 -7.33
N LYS A 164 4.30 -3.02 -8.30
CA LYS A 164 4.02 -1.60 -8.53
C LYS A 164 2.53 -1.36 -8.42
N LEU A 165 2.11 -0.54 -7.46
CA LEU A 165 0.73 -0.12 -7.29
C LEU A 165 0.44 1.11 -8.18
N ASN A 166 -0.67 1.09 -8.91
CA ASN A 166 -0.92 2.07 -9.99
C ASN A 166 -1.89 3.20 -9.59
N ASN A 167 -2.90 2.92 -8.74
CA ASN A 167 -4.01 3.84 -8.46
C ASN A 167 -4.27 4.08 -6.95
N LYS A 168 -3.25 3.90 -6.10
CA LYS A 168 -3.38 4.02 -4.63
C LYS A 168 -3.51 5.45 -4.09
N LEU A 169 -3.13 6.46 -4.89
CA LEU A 169 -2.80 7.80 -4.42
C LEU A 169 -3.97 8.51 -3.71
N ALA A 170 -5.15 8.54 -4.34
CA ALA A 170 -6.32 9.21 -3.75
C ALA A 170 -6.68 8.63 -2.38
N MET A 171 -6.74 7.30 -2.28
CA MET A 171 -7.04 6.61 -1.02
C MET A 171 -5.98 6.88 0.06
N GLN A 172 -4.69 6.89 -0.33
CA GLN A 172 -3.60 7.22 0.59
C GLN A 172 -3.70 8.65 1.13
N ASN A 173 -4.00 9.61 0.25
CA ASN A 173 -4.16 11.01 0.64
C ASN A 173 -5.34 11.20 1.59
N LEU A 174 -6.51 10.63 1.27
CA LEU A 174 -7.67 10.68 2.15
C LEU A 174 -7.37 10.07 3.52
N THR A 175 -6.74 8.90 3.54
CA THR A 175 -6.37 8.21 4.80
C THR A 175 -5.40 9.07 5.63
N ALA A 176 -4.39 9.66 4.98
CA ALA A 176 -3.45 10.55 5.64
C ALA A 176 -4.14 11.81 6.20
N ASP A 177 -5.06 12.42 5.44
CA ASP A 177 -5.81 13.61 5.88
C ASP A 177 -6.70 13.34 7.08
N ILE A 178 -7.35 12.18 7.12
CA ILE A 178 -8.15 11.74 8.26
C ILE A 178 -7.25 11.62 9.50
N LEU A 179 -6.14 10.90 9.39
CA LEU A 179 -5.21 10.70 10.50
C LEU A 179 -4.61 12.02 10.99
N THR A 180 -4.16 12.88 10.07
CA THR A 180 -3.63 14.21 10.42
C THR A 180 -4.70 15.07 11.10
N SER A 181 -5.93 15.12 10.58
CA SER A 181 -7.01 15.91 11.17
C SER A 181 -7.35 15.43 12.59
N ALA A 182 -7.49 14.11 12.77
CA ALA A 182 -7.74 13.52 14.08
C ALA A 182 -6.60 13.81 15.06
N PHE A 183 -5.36 13.77 14.57
CA PHE A 183 -4.17 14.05 15.36
C PHE A 183 -4.09 15.52 15.79
N LEU A 184 -4.47 16.46 14.93
CA LEU A 184 -4.41 17.89 15.21
C LEU A 184 -5.52 18.37 16.15
N LYS A 185 -6.59 17.60 16.36
CA LYS A 185 -7.72 17.96 17.23
C LYS A 185 -7.30 18.58 18.58
N PRO A 186 -6.38 17.99 19.38
CA PRO A 186 -6.00 18.55 20.68
C PRO A 186 -5.24 19.87 20.57
N GLN A 187 -4.55 20.11 19.45
CA GLN A 187 -3.82 21.37 19.21
C GLN A 187 -4.76 22.48 18.76
N ILE A 188 -5.75 22.16 17.92
CA ILE A 188 -6.84 23.07 17.54
C ILE A 188 -7.62 23.50 18.79
N GLU A 189 -7.96 22.54 19.66
CA GLU A 189 -8.68 22.79 20.92
C GLU A 189 -7.94 23.70 21.90
N LYS A 190 -6.60 23.67 21.88
CA LYS A 190 -5.75 24.53 22.71
C LYS A 190 -5.50 25.92 22.09
N ASN A 191 -6.15 26.25 20.95
CA ASN A 191 -5.90 27.46 20.16
C ASN A 191 -4.44 27.62 19.71
N ASN A 192 -3.68 26.53 19.65
CA ASN A 192 -2.29 26.54 19.20
C ASN A 192 -2.15 26.58 17.67
N ILE A 193 -3.28 26.46 16.95
CA ILE A 193 -3.34 26.51 15.49
C ILE A 193 -4.22 27.70 15.10
N LYS A 194 -3.62 28.78 14.59
CA LYS A 194 -4.37 29.85 13.91
C LYS A 194 -4.85 29.30 12.57
N SER A 195 -6.18 29.24 12.40
CA SER A 195 -6.92 28.96 11.16
C SER A 195 -6.12 28.31 10.02
N MET A 196 -6.29 27.00 9.85
CA MET A 196 -5.71 26.15 8.79
C MET A 196 -6.14 26.54 7.35
N GLN A 197 -6.77 27.71 7.16
CA GLN A 197 -7.48 28.17 5.95
C GLN A 197 -6.61 28.25 4.68
N SER A 198 -5.28 28.31 4.78
CA SER A 198 -4.44 28.57 3.61
C SER A 198 -3.82 27.33 2.93
N GLU A 199 -3.92 26.12 3.49
CA GLU A 199 -2.92 25.09 3.14
C GLU A 199 -3.39 23.73 2.65
N TYR A 200 -4.65 23.34 2.85
CA TYR A 200 -5.16 22.07 2.28
C TYR A 200 -5.56 22.17 0.80
N GLY A 201 -5.31 23.31 0.14
CA GLY A 201 -5.44 23.48 -1.31
C GLY A 201 -4.23 23.00 -2.12
N TYR A 202 -3.36 22.14 -1.55
CA TYR A 202 -2.16 21.67 -2.24
C TYR A 202 -2.48 20.49 -3.14
N ASN A 203 -2.33 20.67 -4.46
CA ASN A 203 -2.47 19.64 -5.48
C ASN A 203 -1.64 18.42 -5.10
N ALA A 204 -2.33 17.31 -4.81
CA ALA A 204 -1.72 16.04 -4.43
C ALA A 204 -0.86 15.40 -5.54
N ASN A 205 -0.72 16.04 -6.69
CA ASN A 205 0.11 15.59 -7.80
C ASN A 205 1.57 16.10 -7.72
N GLU A 206 1.84 17.30 -7.18
CA GLU A 206 3.20 17.89 -7.20
C GLU A 206 4.17 17.31 -6.13
N VAL A 207 3.64 16.76 -5.03
CA VAL A 207 4.48 16.15 -3.98
C VAL A 207 4.97 14.77 -4.41
N PHE A 208 4.19 14.05 -5.22
CA PHE A 208 4.52 12.68 -5.63
C PHE A 208 5.30 12.61 -6.94
N GLU A 209 5.20 13.60 -7.83
CA GLU A 209 6.07 13.67 -9.00
C GLU A 209 7.55 13.85 -8.59
N ASN A 210 7.81 14.57 -7.49
CA ASN A 210 9.15 14.68 -6.89
C ASN A 210 9.56 13.49 -6.00
N ALA A 211 8.59 12.70 -5.50
CA ALA A 211 8.89 11.47 -4.76
C ALA A 211 9.10 10.25 -5.67
N ALA A 212 8.54 10.27 -6.89
CA ALA A 212 8.78 9.28 -7.94
C ALA A 212 10.17 9.40 -8.57
N VAL A 213 10.84 10.55 -8.42
CA VAL A 213 12.26 10.71 -8.80
C VAL A 213 13.20 9.92 -7.87
N VAL A 214 12.75 9.53 -6.67
CA VAL A 214 13.57 8.79 -5.70
C VAL A 214 13.55 7.26 -5.94
N ASP A 215 12.72 6.76 -6.86
CA ASP A 215 12.69 5.34 -7.25
C ASP A 215 13.52 5.04 -8.52
N ALA A 216 14.30 6.00 -9.03
CA ALA A 216 15.35 5.69 -9.98
C ALA A 216 16.51 5.03 -9.21
N PRO A 217 16.96 3.80 -9.56
CA PRO A 217 18.18 3.27 -8.99
C PRO A 217 19.32 4.21 -9.36
N GLU A 218 19.99 4.80 -8.36
CA GLU A 218 21.29 5.44 -8.55
C GLU A 218 22.23 4.40 -9.16
N TYR A 219 22.45 4.50 -10.47
CA TYR A 219 23.59 3.90 -11.12
C TYR A 219 24.83 4.61 -10.60
N TYR A 220 25.54 3.98 -9.68
CA TYR A 220 26.93 4.32 -9.42
C TYR A 220 27.75 3.93 -10.66
N GLU A 221 28.01 4.90 -11.54
CA GLU A 221 29.15 4.81 -12.45
C GLU A 221 30.41 4.95 -11.60
N GLY A 222 31.09 3.82 -11.39
CA GLY A 222 32.45 3.82 -10.88
C GLY A 222 33.40 4.30 -11.97
N GLU A 223 34.15 5.35 -11.66
CA GLU A 223 35.41 5.68 -12.33
C GLU A 223 36.46 4.56 -12.15
#